data_AF-A0A930HLZ0-F1
#
_entry.id   AF-A0A930HLZ0-F1
#
_cell.length_a   1.000
_cell.length_b   1.000
_cell.length_c   1.000
_cell.angle_alpha   90.00
_cell.angle_beta   90.00
_cell.angle_gamma   90.00
#
_symmetry.space_group_name_H-M   'P 1'
#
loop_
_entity.id
_entity.type
_entity.pdbx_description
1 polymer ?
#
loop_
_entity_poly.entity_id
_entity_poly.type
_entity_poly.pdbx_seq_one_letter_code
_entity_poly.pdbx_strand_id
1 'polypeptide(L)'
;MLIAGKRVTSENCGDLTVIEGVKGKVKFDPATNTLTLENASIINKEEKASGFGLWTSIKDLKIILIGENTITSDKRGGMVNYEKLTFTGEGKLTITGAMSGNEDYCYGFLNPGSVVVDGCTLEISGGVTGITSGRWKFNKCNVRIKGGGTTKDEFKGSIGRIGYVPEFTDCKIVTPTGTEWKKLEKSGYVYYSLFANDKVVTDWVTIKPENATPENYNMLICGKRVTSENCGDLTVIDGVKGKAIFDAATNTLTLENATIAATGDKDAGLWTSVKNMTIKLIGENTISSDKRGALVNYDKLTFAGEGKLTITGAKSGNEDYCYGILNPGSIVVDGCTLEISGGVNGITSGRWKFNKCNVRIKGNGTTKDEFKGSIGRVSYVPEFTDCSIVTPEGTEWKKLDKSGYIYYSLFGSNGKVVTDWVTIQPKGAETTYDLVLEEVGEREIAVIAIVKDITGMGMMAVKKLIATAPCIIKENMTEEEAKAARDRLLEVGAKANIYPHGTWKPTGISVQTIDAKENVIYTLQGVRLNAKFDNLPAGVYIVNGKKVLKK
;
A
#
# COMPACT_ATOMS: atom_id res chain seq x y z
N MET A 1 8.69 40.96 -24.57
CA MET A 1 8.77 39.53 -24.21
C MET A 1 9.40 38.77 -25.37
N LEU A 2 10.11 37.68 -25.08
CA LEU A 2 10.56 36.67 -26.03
C LEU A 2 9.88 35.33 -25.72
N ILE A 3 9.48 34.61 -26.76
CA ILE A 3 8.95 33.24 -26.67
C ILE A 3 9.74 32.39 -27.66
N ALA A 4 10.23 31.22 -27.21
CA ALA A 4 11.15 30.37 -27.97
C ALA A 4 12.32 31.16 -28.59
N GLY A 5 12.83 32.16 -27.86
CA GLY A 5 13.93 33.03 -28.29
C GLY A 5 13.60 34.07 -29.35
N LYS A 6 12.35 34.14 -29.83
CA LYS A 6 11.89 35.15 -30.80
C LYS A 6 11.08 36.25 -30.13
N ARG A 7 11.18 37.46 -30.68
CA ARG A 7 10.47 38.64 -30.16
C ARG A 7 8.99 38.59 -30.53
N VAL A 8 8.13 38.85 -29.53
CA VAL A 8 6.71 39.11 -29.76
C VAL A 8 6.53 40.55 -30.22
N THR A 9 5.83 40.74 -31.33
CA THR A 9 5.55 42.02 -32.00
C THR A 9 4.04 42.21 -32.17
N SER A 10 3.62 43.40 -32.59
CA SER A 10 2.21 43.67 -32.94
C SER A 10 1.68 42.80 -34.09
N GLU A 11 2.58 42.25 -34.93
CA GLU A 11 2.22 41.41 -36.07
C GLU A 11 1.92 39.96 -35.67
N ASN A 12 2.57 39.45 -34.63
CA ASN A 12 2.45 38.04 -34.22
C ASN A 12 1.76 37.83 -32.87
N CYS A 13 1.48 38.88 -32.10
CA CYS A 13 0.90 38.73 -30.76
C CYS A 13 -0.46 38.04 -30.75
N GLY A 14 -1.24 38.16 -31.83
CA GLY A 14 -2.55 37.52 -31.96
C GLY A 14 -2.52 35.99 -32.09
N ASP A 15 -1.43 35.44 -32.64
CA ASP A 15 -1.19 34.00 -32.80
C ASP A 15 0.32 33.73 -32.84
N LEU A 16 0.84 33.19 -31.75
CA LEU A 16 2.27 32.96 -31.57
C LEU A 16 2.75 31.62 -32.11
N THR A 17 1.87 30.80 -32.71
CA THR A 17 2.25 29.54 -33.36
C THR A 17 3.11 29.75 -34.62
N VAL A 18 3.14 30.98 -35.14
CA VAL A 18 4.06 31.40 -36.21
C VAL A 18 5.54 31.38 -35.77
N ILE A 19 5.80 31.31 -34.47
CA ILE A 19 7.14 31.19 -33.92
C ILE A 19 7.54 29.70 -33.87
N GLU A 20 8.66 29.37 -34.48
CA GLU A 20 9.22 28.01 -34.44
C GLU A 20 9.39 27.52 -32.99
N GLY A 21 8.95 26.28 -32.73
CA GLY A 21 8.97 25.69 -31.40
C GLY A 21 7.72 25.96 -30.56
N VAL A 22 6.75 26.74 -31.07
CA VAL A 22 5.45 27.00 -30.41
C VAL A 22 4.35 26.14 -31.03
N LYS A 23 3.58 25.45 -30.19
CA LYS A 23 2.40 24.63 -30.55
C LYS A 23 1.25 24.90 -29.58
N GLY A 24 0.05 24.46 -29.95
CA GLY A 24 -1.18 24.73 -29.20
C GLY A 24 -1.69 26.14 -29.47
N LYS A 25 -2.56 26.68 -28.61
CA LYS A 25 -3.05 28.05 -28.74
C LYS A 25 -2.27 28.96 -27.81
N VAL A 26 -1.49 29.86 -28.38
CA VAL A 26 -0.65 30.82 -27.66
C VAL A 26 -0.92 32.21 -28.19
N LYS A 27 -1.44 33.10 -27.35
CA LYS A 27 -1.84 34.45 -27.75
C LYS A 27 -1.46 35.46 -26.68
N PHE A 28 -0.87 36.58 -27.11
CA PHE A 28 -0.59 37.73 -26.27
C PHE A 28 -1.52 38.91 -26.64
N ASP A 29 -2.26 39.40 -25.65
CA ASP A 29 -3.04 40.62 -25.76
C ASP A 29 -2.28 41.80 -25.13
N PRO A 30 -1.76 42.74 -25.93
CA PRO A 30 -1.03 43.91 -25.42
C PRO A 30 -1.91 44.92 -24.71
N ALA A 31 -3.24 44.94 -24.94
CA ALA A 31 -4.14 45.89 -24.27
C ALA A 31 -4.34 45.54 -22.80
N THR A 32 -4.29 44.25 -22.47
CA THR A 32 -4.51 43.71 -21.12
C THR A 32 -3.25 43.12 -20.49
N ASN A 33 -2.10 43.21 -21.18
CA ASN A 33 -0.86 42.51 -20.83
C ASN A 33 -1.11 41.04 -20.45
N THR A 34 -1.90 40.33 -21.26
CA THR A 34 -2.31 38.95 -20.96
C THR A 34 -1.77 37.99 -22.01
N LEU A 35 -1.02 36.98 -21.57
CA LEU A 35 -0.61 35.83 -22.37
C LEU A 35 -1.51 34.64 -22.02
N THR A 36 -2.23 34.10 -23.00
CA THR A 36 -3.04 32.88 -22.84
C THR A 36 -2.28 31.69 -23.38
N LEU A 37 -2.18 30.63 -22.57
CA LEU A 37 -1.64 29.32 -22.95
C LEU A 37 -2.77 28.30 -22.83
N GLU A 38 -3.22 27.77 -23.98
CA GLU A 38 -4.23 26.71 -24.03
C GLU A 38 -3.66 25.50 -24.76
N ASN A 39 -3.42 24.42 -24.00
CA ASN A 39 -2.76 23.20 -24.46
C ASN A 39 -1.46 23.48 -25.24
N ALA A 40 -0.69 24.44 -24.74
CA ALA A 40 0.47 25.01 -25.40
C ALA A 40 1.75 24.19 -25.17
N SER A 41 2.64 24.20 -26.16
CA SER A 41 4.01 23.70 -26.01
C SER A 41 5.00 24.68 -26.61
N ILE A 42 5.92 25.18 -25.81
CA ILE A 42 6.96 26.15 -26.20
C ILE A 42 8.32 25.50 -25.95
N ILE A 43 9.08 25.26 -27.01
CA ILE A 43 10.38 24.60 -26.94
C ILE A 43 11.44 25.51 -27.54
N ASN A 44 12.52 25.75 -26.79
CA ASN A 44 13.72 26.41 -27.29
C ASN A 44 14.94 25.50 -27.17
N LYS A 45 15.61 25.27 -28.31
CA LYS A 45 16.80 24.41 -28.41
C LYS A 45 18.11 25.18 -28.62
N GLU A 46 18.05 26.50 -28.76
CA GLU A 46 19.22 27.31 -29.11
C GLU A 46 20.16 27.54 -27.91
N GLU A 47 21.48 27.52 -28.16
CA GLU A 47 22.53 27.83 -27.17
C GLU A 47 22.83 29.34 -27.03
N LYS A 48 22.18 30.18 -27.84
CA LYS A 48 22.42 31.63 -27.88
C LYS A 48 21.88 32.35 -26.63
N ALA A 49 22.23 33.63 -26.46
CA ALA A 49 21.78 34.47 -25.33
C ALA A 49 20.25 34.51 -25.15
N SER A 50 19.48 34.26 -26.22
CA SER A 50 18.02 34.19 -26.28
C SER A 50 17.44 32.78 -26.03
N GLY A 51 18.23 31.79 -25.61
CA GLY A 51 17.84 30.38 -25.48
C GLY A 51 16.75 30.04 -24.45
N PHE A 52 16.10 31.02 -23.83
CA PHE A 52 15.03 30.80 -22.85
C PHE A 52 13.74 30.33 -23.53
N GLY A 53 12.94 29.52 -22.84
CA GLY A 53 11.59 29.17 -23.31
C GLY A 53 10.68 30.40 -23.33
N LEU A 54 10.67 31.17 -22.23
CA LEU A 54 10.01 32.48 -22.14
C LEU A 54 10.87 33.48 -21.38
N TRP A 55 11.05 34.67 -21.94
CA TRP A 55 11.70 35.80 -21.26
C TRP A 55 10.78 37.01 -21.28
N THR A 56 10.55 37.66 -20.14
CA THR A 56 9.67 38.81 -20.05
C THR A 56 10.17 39.91 -19.10
N SER A 57 9.81 41.13 -19.46
CA SER A 57 9.96 42.36 -18.67
C SER A 57 8.73 43.24 -18.91
N ILE A 58 7.57 42.63 -19.18
CA ILE A 58 6.29 43.33 -19.33
C ILE A 58 5.74 43.58 -17.94
N LYS A 59 5.40 44.84 -17.65
CA LYS A 59 4.79 45.23 -16.38
C LYS A 59 3.41 44.62 -16.21
N ASP A 60 3.16 44.05 -15.04
CA ASP A 60 1.88 43.43 -14.66
C ASP A 60 1.40 42.38 -15.68
N LEU A 61 2.32 41.58 -16.23
CA LEU A 61 1.97 40.50 -17.15
C LEU A 61 1.10 39.47 -16.43
N LYS A 62 -0.01 39.07 -17.06
CA LYS A 62 -0.87 37.97 -16.63
C LYS A 62 -0.69 36.79 -17.58
N ILE A 63 -0.44 35.60 -17.06
CA ILE A 63 -0.43 34.34 -17.82
C ILE A 63 -1.65 33.53 -17.41
N ILE A 64 -2.55 33.27 -18.35
CA ILE A 64 -3.74 32.44 -18.15
C ILE A 64 -3.47 31.04 -18.70
N LEU A 65 -3.65 30.03 -17.85
CA LEU A 65 -3.41 28.63 -18.15
C LEU A 65 -4.74 27.90 -18.37
N ILE A 66 -4.86 27.23 -19.51
CA ILE A 66 -6.00 26.39 -19.87
C ILE A 66 -5.45 25.04 -20.35
N GLY A 67 -5.98 23.94 -19.83
CA GLY A 67 -5.48 22.59 -20.15
C GLY A 67 -4.02 22.37 -19.73
N GLU A 68 -3.30 21.55 -20.49
CA GLU A 68 -1.93 21.12 -20.17
C GLU A 68 -0.90 21.90 -21.00
N ASN A 69 -0.05 22.70 -20.35
CA ASN A 69 0.90 23.58 -21.02
C ASN A 69 2.34 23.23 -20.67
N THR A 70 3.27 23.47 -21.60
CA THR A 70 4.71 23.21 -21.43
C THR A 70 5.57 24.36 -21.94
N ILE A 71 6.61 24.70 -21.18
CA ILE A 71 7.72 25.57 -21.58
C ILE A 71 9.02 24.83 -21.29
N THR A 72 9.82 24.60 -22.33
CA THR A 72 11.09 23.86 -22.24
C THR A 72 12.22 24.65 -22.88
N SER A 73 13.35 24.74 -22.18
CA SER A 73 14.64 25.19 -22.73
C SER A 73 15.69 24.11 -22.51
N ASP A 74 16.32 23.66 -23.60
CA ASP A 74 17.32 22.58 -23.54
C ASP A 74 18.66 23.05 -22.98
N LYS A 75 18.97 24.34 -23.15
CA LYS A 75 20.34 24.89 -23.00
C LYS A 75 20.44 26.11 -22.09
N ARG A 76 19.31 26.69 -21.69
CA ARG A 76 19.22 27.81 -20.73
C ARG A 76 18.09 27.59 -19.75
N GLY A 77 17.78 28.61 -18.95
CA GLY A 77 16.66 28.55 -18.03
C GLY A 77 15.31 28.47 -18.74
N GLY A 78 14.36 27.79 -18.12
CA GLY A 78 13.02 27.61 -18.68
C GLY A 78 12.31 28.94 -18.88
N MET A 79 12.26 29.75 -17.81
CA MET A 79 11.63 31.06 -17.81
C MET A 79 12.45 32.14 -17.10
N VAL A 80 12.27 33.39 -17.54
CA VAL A 80 12.87 34.59 -16.94
C VAL A 80 11.86 35.73 -16.85
N ASN A 81 11.75 36.37 -15.68
CA ASN A 81 10.87 37.50 -15.44
C ASN A 81 11.55 38.63 -14.65
N TYR A 82 11.45 39.87 -15.11
CA TYR A 82 12.00 41.04 -14.42
C TYR A 82 10.97 41.94 -13.74
N GLU A 83 9.68 41.75 -14.02
CA GLU A 83 8.61 42.65 -13.57
C GLU A 83 7.61 41.91 -12.67
N LYS A 84 6.44 42.50 -12.39
CA LYS A 84 5.34 41.77 -11.76
C LYS A 84 4.66 40.84 -12.76
N LEU A 85 4.51 39.57 -12.37
CA LEU A 85 3.91 38.50 -13.17
C LEU A 85 2.89 37.71 -12.34
N THR A 86 1.71 37.46 -12.92
CA THR A 86 0.67 36.63 -12.29
C THR A 86 0.33 35.44 -13.17
N PHE A 87 0.39 34.22 -12.61
CA PHE A 87 -0.18 33.01 -13.21
C PHE A 87 -1.57 32.76 -12.65
N THR A 88 -2.53 32.42 -13.51
CA THR A 88 -3.88 32.04 -13.11
C THR A 88 -4.53 31.12 -14.15
N GLY A 89 -5.79 30.75 -13.94
CA GLY A 89 -6.54 29.81 -14.77
C GLY A 89 -6.54 28.39 -14.19
N GLU A 90 -7.42 27.54 -14.72
CA GLU A 90 -7.62 26.17 -14.23
C GLU A 90 -6.59 25.17 -14.78
N GLY A 91 -5.77 25.59 -15.74
CA GLY A 91 -4.77 24.74 -16.38
C GLY A 91 -3.49 24.49 -15.57
N LYS A 92 -2.69 23.58 -16.10
CA LYS A 92 -1.33 23.26 -15.64
C LYS A 92 -0.30 23.86 -16.58
N LEU A 93 0.83 24.31 -16.01
CA LEU A 93 2.04 24.65 -16.77
C LEU A 93 3.26 23.92 -16.19
N THR A 94 3.92 23.14 -17.04
CA THR A 94 5.23 22.55 -16.75
C THR A 94 6.33 23.41 -17.37
N ILE A 95 7.29 23.81 -16.54
CA ILE A 95 8.46 24.61 -16.90
C ILE A 95 9.71 23.76 -16.68
N THR A 96 10.49 23.56 -17.73
CA THR A 96 11.74 22.81 -17.69
C THR A 96 12.87 23.66 -18.25
N GLY A 97 13.82 24.02 -17.39
CA GLY A 97 15.09 24.59 -17.82
C GLY A 97 16.15 23.52 -18.09
N ALA A 98 17.31 23.97 -18.52
CA ALA A 98 18.45 23.11 -18.76
C ALA A 98 18.80 22.28 -17.51
N MET A 99 18.95 20.97 -17.74
CA MET A 99 19.26 20.00 -16.68
C MET A 99 20.76 19.83 -16.46
N SER A 100 21.58 20.29 -17.41
CA SER A 100 23.04 20.19 -17.39
C SER A 100 23.64 21.30 -18.24
N GLY A 101 24.94 21.55 -18.08
CA GLY A 101 25.67 22.59 -18.81
C GLY A 101 26.21 23.65 -17.86
N ASN A 102 26.23 24.91 -18.29
CA ASN A 102 26.64 26.00 -17.42
C ASN A 102 25.59 26.21 -16.31
N GLU A 103 25.99 25.89 -15.08
CA GLU A 103 25.16 25.92 -13.88
C GLU A 103 24.46 27.26 -13.61
N ASP A 104 24.99 28.39 -14.10
CA ASP A 104 24.34 29.70 -13.97
C ASP A 104 23.08 29.83 -14.81
N TYR A 105 22.89 28.97 -15.82
CA TYR A 105 21.71 28.92 -16.67
C TYR A 105 20.83 27.68 -16.42
N CYS A 106 21.21 26.79 -15.52
CA CYS A 106 20.47 25.56 -15.19
C CYS A 106 19.37 25.82 -14.14
N TYR A 107 18.41 26.69 -14.46
CA TYR A 107 17.28 26.97 -13.59
C TYR A 107 15.93 26.76 -14.28
N GLY A 108 14.91 26.35 -13.53
CA GLY A 108 13.55 26.28 -14.06
C GLY A 108 13.00 27.69 -14.31
N PHE A 109 13.05 28.55 -13.29
CA PHE A 109 12.54 29.91 -13.38
C PHE A 109 13.36 30.92 -12.55
N LEU A 110 13.97 31.90 -13.23
CA LEU A 110 14.62 33.05 -12.63
C LEU A 110 13.70 34.28 -12.62
N ASN A 111 13.49 34.86 -11.44
CA ASN A 111 12.60 35.99 -11.23
C ASN A 111 13.24 37.09 -10.39
N PRO A 112 13.90 38.10 -10.97
CA PRO A 112 14.27 39.31 -10.23
C PRO A 112 13.08 40.15 -9.75
N GLY A 113 11.92 40.03 -10.40
CA GLY A 113 10.70 40.79 -10.08
C GLY A 113 9.85 40.14 -8.98
N SER A 114 8.53 40.14 -9.20
CA SER A 114 7.55 39.51 -8.30
C SER A 114 6.64 38.57 -9.07
N VAL A 115 6.42 37.37 -8.53
CA VAL A 115 5.55 36.35 -9.11
C VAL A 115 4.43 36.02 -8.14
N VAL A 116 3.20 36.02 -8.67
CA VAL A 116 2.00 35.52 -7.99
C VAL A 116 1.52 34.28 -8.73
N VAL A 117 1.37 33.16 -8.03
CA VAL A 117 0.73 31.94 -8.54
C VAL A 117 -0.63 31.81 -7.88
N ASP A 118 -1.70 32.01 -8.64
CA ASP A 118 -3.06 32.18 -8.11
C ASP A 118 -4.04 31.15 -8.69
N GLY A 119 -4.39 30.14 -7.89
CA GLY A 119 -5.41 29.14 -8.21
C GLY A 119 -5.04 28.13 -9.30
N CYS A 120 -3.83 28.21 -9.86
CA CYS A 120 -3.38 27.36 -10.97
C CYS A 120 -2.38 26.28 -10.54
N THR A 121 -2.03 25.40 -11.50
CA THR A 121 -1.05 24.34 -11.28
C THR A 121 0.27 24.64 -11.99
N LEU A 122 1.39 24.63 -11.26
CA LEU A 122 2.74 24.77 -11.84
C LEU A 122 3.62 23.58 -11.49
N GLU A 123 4.44 23.14 -12.44
CA GLU A 123 5.51 22.18 -12.21
C GLU A 123 6.82 22.76 -12.78
N ILE A 124 7.83 22.99 -11.95
CA ILE A 124 9.03 23.73 -12.33
C ILE A 124 10.27 22.88 -12.04
N SER A 125 11.14 22.73 -13.03
CA SER A 125 12.36 21.94 -12.91
C SER A 125 13.56 22.63 -13.56
N GLY A 126 14.72 22.52 -12.92
CA GLY A 126 16.01 22.94 -13.48
C GLY A 126 17.15 22.09 -12.94
N GLY A 127 18.27 22.03 -13.67
CA GLY A 127 19.41 21.19 -13.30
C GLY A 127 20.04 21.57 -11.96
N VAL A 128 20.08 22.86 -11.64
CA VAL A 128 20.65 23.39 -10.40
C VAL A 128 19.57 23.97 -9.50
N THR A 129 18.76 24.90 -10.02
CA THR A 129 17.72 25.56 -9.21
C THR A 129 16.34 25.37 -9.81
N GLY A 130 15.31 25.10 -9.00
CA GLY A 130 13.94 25.10 -9.48
C GLY A 130 13.46 26.53 -9.73
N ILE A 131 13.31 27.31 -8.65
CA ILE A 131 13.03 28.75 -8.71
C ILE A 131 14.09 29.58 -7.98
N THR A 132 14.38 30.78 -8.48
CA THR A 132 15.39 31.68 -7.89
C THR A 132 15.05 33.17 -8.02
N SER A 133 15.67 33.98 -7.16
CA SER A 133 15.55 35.45 -7.08
C SER A 133 14.14 35.97 -6.72
N GLY A 134 14.10 37.26 -6.37
CA GLY A 134 12.87 38.06 -6.26
C GLY A 134 11.85 37.59 -5.22
N ARG A 135 10.60 38.00 -5.45
CA ARG A 135 9.46 37.75 -4.55
C ARG A 135 8.51 36.73 -5.16
N TRP A 136 8.01 35.84 -4.30
CA TRP A 136 7.08 34.78 -4.68
C TRP A 136 5.89 34.76 -3.73
N LYS A 137 4.69 34.72 -4.30
CA LYS A 137 3.44 34.52 -3.59
C LYS A 137 2.70 33.34 -4.19
N PHE A 138 2.30 32.41 -3.33
CA PHE A 138 1.51 31.25 -3.66
C PHE A 138 0.12 31.43 -3.03
N ASN A 139 -0.93 31.36 -3.85
CA ASN A 139 -2.31 31.53 -3.42
C ASN A 139 -3.18 30.41 -3.98
N LYS A 140 -3.76 29.56 -3.11
CA LYS A 140 -4.68 28.47 -3.50
C LYS A 140 -4.19 27.61 -4.67
N CYS A 141 -2.87 27.45 -4.82
CA CYS A 141 -2.26 26.84 -6.00
C CYS A 141 -1.72 25.43 -5.69
N ASN A 142 -1.57 24.64 -6.75
CA ASN A 142 -0.86 23.35 -6.71
C ASN A 142 0.49 23.52 -7.41
N VAL A 143 1.59 23.54 -6.66
CA VAL A 143 2.91 23.81 -7.24
C VAL A 143 3.90 22.73 -6.86
N ARG A 144 4.69 22.27 -7.84
CA ARG A 144 5.84 21.41 -7.62
C ARG A 144 7.10 22.04 -8.18
N ILE A 145 8.17 22.07 -7.39
CA ILE A 145 9.44 22.71 -7.78
C ILE A 145 10.61 21.77 -7.49
N LYS A 146 11.53 21.59 -8.45
CA LYS A 146 12.75 20.78 -8.28
C LYS A 146 13.99 21.45 -8.87
N GLY A 147 15.09 21.37 -8.12
CA GLY A 147 16.42 21.82 -8.53
C GLY A 147 17.47 20.86 -8.00
N GLY A 148 18.43 20.44 -8.83
CA GLY A 148 19.44 19.44 -8.45
C GLY A 148 20.54 19.93 -7.50
N GLY A 149 20.62 21.24 -7.27
CA GLY A 149 21.67 21.89 -6.49
C GLY A 149 23.03 21.91 -7.17
N THR A 150 24.05 22.37 -6.45
CA THR A 150 25.45 22.39 -6.92
C THR A 150 26.42 22.38 -5.75
N THR A 151 27.64 21.90 -5.97
CA THR A 151 28.74 21.97 -5.00
C THR A 151 29.35 23.36 -4.87
N LYS A 152 29.10 24.27 -5.83
CA LYS A 152 29.63 25.64 -5.83
C LYS A 152 28.87 26.60 -4.91
N ASP A 153 27.65 26.26 -4.56
CA ASP A 153 26.74 27.12 -3.81
C ASP A 153 25.69 26.27 -3.07
N GLU A 154 25.92 26.07 -1.77
CA GLU A 154 25.05 25.24 -0.91
C GLU A 154 23.63 25.80 -0.74
N PHE A 155 23.35 27.02 -1.22
CA PHE A 155 22.04 27.67 -1.17
C PHE A 155 21.27 27.55 -2.51
N LYS A 156 21.79 26.83 -3.49
CA LYS A 156 21.06 26.51 -4.74
C LYS A 156 20.45 25.11 -4.63
N GLY A 157 19.15 25.00 -4.88
CA GLY A 157 18.37 23.75 -4.86
C GLY A 157 16.96 24.00 -5.39
N SER A 158 15.95 23.25 -4.96
CA SER A 158 14.57 23.38 -5.47
C SER A 158 14.02 24.80 -5.32
N ILE A 159 14.06 25.37 -4.12
CA ILE A 159 13.77 26.79 -3.90
C ILE A 159 15.00 27.44 -3.28
N GLY A 160 15.82 28.07 -4.12
CA GLY A 160 17.15 28.54 -3.75
C GLY A 160 17.45 29.97 -4.20
N ARG A 161 18.18 30.71 -3.37
CA ARG A 161 18.58 32.10 -3.63
C ARG A 161 17.42 33.04 -3.99
N ILE A 162 16.28 32.95 -3.29
CA ILE A 162 15.17 33.90 -3.44
C ILE A 162 15.37 35.13 -2.54
N GLY A 163 14.79 36.28 -2.89
CA GLY A 163 15.05 37.52 -2.14
C GLY A 163 14.29 37.62 -0.81
N TYR A 164 13.19 36.88 -0.68
CA TYR A 164 12.29 36.92 0.47
C TYR A 164 11.74 35.52 0.72
N VAL A 165 11.41 35.21 1.97
CA VAL A 165 10.59 34.03 2.28
C VAL A 165 9.25 34.17 1.50
N PRO A 166 8.79 33.15 0.76
CA PRO A 166 7.57 33.25 -0.02
C PRO A 166 6.35 33.48 0.86
N GLU A 167 5.40 34.25 0.34
CA GLU A 167 4.08 34.39 0.94
C GLU A 167 3.20 33.22 0.53
N PHE A 168 2.48 32.66 1.50
CA PHE A 168 1.52 31.59 1.26
C PHE A 168 0.13 32.06 1.71
N THR A 169 -0.88 31.89 0.86
CA THR A 169 -2.28 32.23 1.16
C THR A 169 -3.14 31.02 0.79
N ASP A 170 -3.86 30.47 1.77
CA ASP A 170 -4.69 29.26 1.62
C ASP A 170 -3.94 28.08 0.97
N CYS A 171 -2.63 27.99 1.18
CA CYS A 171 -1.76 26.92 0.71
C CYS A 171 -0.52 26.81 1.60
N LYS A 172 0.17 25.67 1.57
CA LYS A 172 1.41 25.44 2.33
C LYS A 172 2.33 24.46 1.62
N ILE A 173 3.61 24.48 1.98
CA ILE A 173 4.53 23.40 1.64
C ILE A 173 4.08 22.13 2.37
N VAL A 174 3.86 21.04 1.63
CA VAL A 174 3.44 19.73 2.16
C VAL A 174 4.53 18.68 2.03
N THR A 175 5.43 18.80 1.06
CA THR A 175 6.61 17.93 0.93
C THR A 175 7.82 18.74 0.47
N PRO A 176 9.05 18.39 0.90
CA PRO A 176 9.32 17.48 2.02
C PRO A 176 8.83 18.07 3.35
N THR A 177 8.63 17.21 4.36
CA THR A 177 8.26 17.66 5.72
C THR A 177 9.50 18.16 6.47
N GLY A 178 9.31 18.91 7.54
CA GLY A 178 10.42 19.39 8.39
C GLY A 178 11.32 20.41 7.70
N THR A 179 10.81 21.15 6.72
CA THR A 179 11.58 22.17 6.01
C THR A 179 11.68 23.48 6.78
N GLU A 180 12.79 24.17 6.62
CA GLU A 180 13.04 25.50 7.18
C GLU A 180 13.66 26.46 6.16
N TRP A 181 13.50 27.76 6.37
CA TRP A 181 14.12 28.79 5.55
C TRP A 181 15.44 29.24 6.16
N LYS A 182 16.56 29.01 5.46
CA LYS A 182 17.87 29.53 5.87
C LYS A 182 18.18 30.85 5.16
N LYS A 183 18.64 31.82 5.94
CA LYS A 183 19.06 33.14 5.47
C LYS A 183 20.54 33.12 5.07
N LEU A 184 20.87 33.78 3.98
CA LEU A 184 22.23 34.03 3.53
C LEU A 184 22.42 35.52 3.25
N GLU A 185 23.42 36.13 3.86
CA GLU A 185 23.87 37.49 3.53
C GLU A 185 25.12 37.40 2.66
N LYS A 186 25.06 37.93 1.45
CA LYS A 186 26.18 37.89 0.50
C LYS A 186 26.20 39.14 -0.37
N SER A 187 27.35 39.81 -0.41
CA SER A 187 27.58 41.01 -1.24
C SER A 187 26.56 42.13 -0.99
N GLY A 188 26.13 42.32 0.26
CA GLY A 188 25.13 43.34 0.63
C GLY A 188 23.68 42.96 0.33
N TYR A 189 23.42 41.75 -0.18
CA TYR A 189 22.09 41.23 -0.43
C TYR A 189 21.73 40.13 0.56
N VAL A 190 20.44 40.05 0.88
CA VAL A 190 19.86 38.96 1.69
C VAL A 190 19.14 37.99 0.75
N TYR A 191 19.41 36.71 0.95
CA TYR A 191 18.77 35.61 0.25
C TYR A 191 18.18 34.62 1.24
N TYR A 192 17.19 33.87 0.78
CA TYR A 192 16.59 32.75 1.49
C TYR A 192 16.62 31.51 0.63
N SER A 193 16.70 30.33 1.25
CA SER A 193 16.64 29.05 0.56
C SER A 193 16.00 28.01 1.47
N LEU A 194 15.30 27.05 0.87
CA LEU A 194 14.58 26.02 1.60
C LEU A 194 15.52 24.85 1.93
N PHE A 195 15.61 24.52 3.21
CA PHE A 195 16.45 23.45 3.75
C PHE A 195 15.58 22.37 4.38
N ALA A 196 16.09 21.14 4.39
CA ALA A 196 15.60 20.04 5.20
C ALA A 196 16.81 19.22 5.67
N ASN A 197 16.83 18.83 6.95
CA ASN A 197 17.96 18.10 7.56
C ASN A 197 19.32 18.78 7.27
N ASP A 198 19.38 20.10 7.51
CA ASP A 198 20.57 20.94 7.31
C ASP A 198 21.15 21.02 5.89
N LYS A 199 20.47 20.48 4.88
CA LYS A 199 20.86 20.61 3.47
C LYS A 199 19.77 21.31 2.67
N VAL A 200 20.17 22.03 1.62
CA VAL A 200 19.20 22.59 0.68
C VAL A 200 18.37 21.46 0.08
N VAL A 201 17.07 21.68 -0.04
CA VAL A 201 16.18 20.68 -0.63
C VAL A 201 16.49 20.56 -2.12
N THR A 202 16.87 19.37 -2.57
CA THR A 202 17.10 19.06 -4.00
C THR A 202 16.04 18.13 -4.59
N ASP A 203 15.10 17.68 -3.78
CA ASP A 203 13.94 16.92 -4.23
C ASP A 203 12.73 17.82 -4.49
N TRP A 204 11.65 17.25 -5.00
CA TRP A 204 10.41 17.95 -5.26
C TRP A 204 9.84 18.62 -4.00
N VAL A 205 9.77 19.94 -4.05
CA VAL A 205 8.99 20.74 -3.11
C VAL A 205 7.57 20.83 -3.63
N THR A 206 6.60 20.39 -2.85
CA THR A 206 5.18 20.43 -3.20
C THR A 206 4.46 21.44 -2.32
N ILE A 207 3.74 22.36 -2.95
CA ILE A 207 2.84 23.34 -2.33
C ILE A 207 1.42 22.96 -2.74
N LYS A 208 0.51 22.83 -1.77
CA LYS A 208 -0.89 22.50 -2.01
C LYS A 208 -1.82 23.45 -1.25
N PRO A 209 -3.07 23.64 -1.71
CA PRO A 209 -4.06 24.40 -0.96
C PRO A 209 -4.28 23.80 0.43
N GLU A 210 -4.40 24.65 1.46
CA GLU A 210 -4.51 24.22 2.87
C GLU A 210 -5.83 23.53 3.17
N ASN A 211 -6.89 23.91 2.45
CA ASN A 211 -8.25 23.38 2.61
C ASN A 211 -8.71 22.59 1.37
N ALA A 212 -7.77 22.02 0.60
CA ALA A 212 -8.14 21.09 -0.46
C ALA A 212 -8.87 19.90 0.17
N THR A 213 -10.03 19.54 -0.35
CA THR A 213 -10.75 18.34 0.09
C THR A 213 -9.82 17.14 -0.14
N PRO A 214 -9.46 16.36 0.90
CA PRO A 214 -8.49 15.28 0.75
C PRO A 214 -8.96 14.32 -0.34
N GLU A 215 -8.09 14.08 -1.33
CA GLU A 215 -8.41 13.15 -2.40
C GLU A 215 -8.61 11.77 -1.77
N ASN A 216 -9.76 11.16 -2.03
CA ASN A 216 -10.08 9.83 -1.52
C ASN A 216 -9.64 8.79 -2.54
N TYR A 217 -8.77 7.87 -2.11
CA TYR A 217 -8.22 6.85 -3.00
C TYR A 217 -9.06 5.58 -3.07
N ASN A 218 -10.35 5.62 -2.71
CA ASN A 218 -11.26 4.47 -2.80
C ASN A 218 -10.72 3.21 -2.07
N MET A 219 -10.08 3.46 -0.93
CA MET A 219 -9.49 2.44 -0.08
C MET A 219 -9.80 2.78 1.39
N LEU A 220 -10.13 1.74 2.17
CA LEU A 220 -10.26 1.85 3.62
C LEU A 220 -9.35 0.84 4.29
N ILE A 221 -8.67 1.27 5.35
CA ILE A 221 -7.86 0.42 6.23
C ILE A 221 -8.44 0.55 7.63
N CYS A 222 -8.77 -0.57 8.27
CA CYS A 222 -9.44 -0.59 9.58
C CYS A 222 -10.66 0.35 9.64
N GLY A 223 -11.45 0.43 8.56
CA GLY A 223 -12.62 1.31 8.48
C GLY A 223 -12.33 2.79 8.23
N LYS A 224 -11.06 3.23 8.26
CA LYS A 224 -10.67 4.62 8.00
C LYS A 224 -10.33 4.82 6.51
N ARG A 225 -10.79 5.92 5.92
CA ARG A 225 -10.47 6.26 4.53
C ARG A 225 -9.00 6.60 4.37
N VAL A 226 -8.39 6.05 3.31
CA VAL A 226 -7.07 6.46 2.87
C VAL A 226 -7.22 7.63 1.90
N THR A 227 -6.53 8.73 2.21
CA THR A 227 -6.61 10.00 1.48
C THR A 227 -5.23 10.55 1.18
N SER A 228 -5.18 11.62 0.39
CA SER A 228 -3.94 12.36 0.11
C SER A 228 -3.20 12.88 1.35
N GLU A 229 -3.83 12.89 2.52
CA GLU A 229 -3.21 13.35 3.76
C GLU A 229 -2.50 12.23 4.54
N ASN A 230 -3.01 10.99 4.45
CA ASN A 230 -2.51 9.87 5.25
C ASN A 230 -1.85 8.76 4.43
N CYS A 231 -1.92 8.80 3.09
CA CYS A 231 -1.37 7.74 2.25
C CYS A 231 0.14 7.57 2.39
N GLY A 232 0.88 8.64 2.72
CA GLY A 232 2.33 8.61 2.92
C GLY A 232 2.78 7.93 4.20
N ASP A 233 1.88 7.81 5.20
CA ASP A 233 2.13 7.12 6.46
C ASP A 233 0.81 6.61 7.04
N LEU A 234 0.52 5.32 6.82
CA LEU A 234 -0.74 4.72 7.26
C LEU A 234 -0.74 4.34 8.74
N THR A 235 0.38 4.52 9.46
CA THR A 235 0.44 4.24 10.91
C THR A 235 -0.41 5.19 11.74
N VAL A 236 -0.87 6.30 11.15
CA VAL A 236 -1.87 7.22 11.71
C VAL A 236 -3.29 6.63 11.79
N ILE A 237 -3.48 5.41 11.30
CA ILE A 237 -4.74 4.65 11.36
C ILE A 237 -4.63 3.63 12.49
N ASP A 238 -5.58 3.68 13.42
CA ASP A 238 -5.63 2.73 14.54
C ASP A 238 -5.67 1.28 14.03
N GLY A 239 -4.83 0.44 14.61
CA GLY A 239 -4.66 -0.96 14.19
C GLY A 239 -3.55 -1.19 13.15
N VAL A 240 -2.92 -0.12 12.63
CA VAL A 240 -1.77 -0.23 11.73
C VAL A 240 -0.45 -0.12 12.52
N LYS A 241 0.47 -1.06 12.29
CA LYS A 241 1.84 -1.08 12.83
C LYS A 241 2.84 -1.46 11.74
N GLY A 242 4.13 -1.19 11.97
CA GLY A 242 5.17 -1.40 10.96
C GLY A 242 5.06 -0.38 9.83
N LYS A 243 5.75 -0.60 8.70
CA LYS A 243 5.79 0.39 7.61
C LYS A 243 4.73 0.06 6.56
N ALA A 244 3.71 0.90 6.48
CA ALA A 244 2.62 0.80 5.52
C ALA A 244 2.42 2.14 4.80
N ILE A 245 2.59 2.15 3.48
CA ILE A 245 2.56 3.38 2.65
C ILE A 245 1.80 3.10 1.36
N PHE A 246 0.88 3.98 0.99
CA PHE A 246 0.20 3.97 -0.30
C PHE A 246 0.71 5.09 -1.20
N ASP A 247 1.33 4.72 -2.32
CA ASP A 247 1.74 5.63 -3.38
C ASP A 247 0.63 5.71 -4.45
N ALA A 248 -0.08 6.84 -4.46
CA ALA A 248 -1.17 7.12 -5.40
C ALA A 248 -0.70 7.33 -6.85
N ALA A 249 0.59 7.66 -7.08
CA ALA A 249 1.11 7.82 -8.44
C ALA A 249 1.25 6.46 -9.15
N THR A 250 1.53 5.41 -8.39
CA THR A 250 1.75 4.05 -8.89
C THR A 250 0.63 3.07 -8.51
N ASN A 251 -0.36 3.52 -7.74
CA ASN A 251 -1.40 2.68 -7.11
C ASN A 251 -0.80 1.51 -6.31
N THR A 252 0.30 1.75 -5.60
CA THR A 252 1.03 0.71 -4.86
C THR A 252 0.89 0.90 -3.36
N LEU A 253 0.34 -0.11 -2.65
CA LEU A 253 0.43 -0.23 -1.20
C LEU A 253 1.65 -1.08 -0.86
N THR A 254 2.67 -0.47 -0.25
CA THR A 254 3.83 -1.19 0.27
C THR A 254 3.61 -1.55 1.73
N LEU A 255 3.77 -2.84 2.05
CA LEU A 255 3.75 -3.37 3.41
C LEU A 255 5.14 -3.96 3.71
N GLU A 256 5.81 -3.40 4.71
CA GLU A 256 7.13 -3.83 5.15
C GLU A 256 7.09 -4.12 6.65
N ASN A 257 7.13 -5.41 7.00
CA ASN A 257 6.92 -5.91 8.37
C ASN A 257 5.68 -5.27 9.05
N ALA A 258 4.61 -5.07 8.26
CA ALA A 258 3.44 -4.33 8.66
C ALA A 258 2.33 -5.22 9.21
N THR A 259 1.56 -4.69 10.16
CA THR A 259 0.36 -5.32 10.71
C THR A 259 -0.81 -4.39 10.54
N ILE A 260 -1.91 -4.88 9.99
CA ILE A 260 -3.20 -4.20 9.89
C ILE A 260 -4.23 -5.05 10.63
N ALA A 261 -4.68 -4.60 11.80
CA ALA A 261 -5.60 -5.34 12.66
C ALA A 261 -6.89 -4.56 12.91
N ALA A 262 -7.97 -4.95 12.22
CA ALA A 262 -9.28 -4.31 12.36
C ALA A 262 -10.11 -4.98 13.48
N THR A 263 -10.67 -4.15 14.38
CA THR A 263 -11.48 -4.60 15.53
C THR A 263 -12.94 -4.13 15.47
N GLY A 264 -13.26 -3.22 14.54
CA GLY A 264 -14.61 -2.67 14.35
C GLY A 264 -15.58 -3.66 13.69
N ASP A 265 -16.87 -3.54 14.02
CA ASP A 265 -17.90 -4.50 13.63
C ASP A 265 -18.10 -4.63 12.11
N LYS A 266 -17.81 -3.56 11.36
CA LYS A 266 -18.03 -3.50 9.91
C LYS A 266 -16.72 -3.38 9.12
N ASP A 267 -15.60 -3.44 9.80
CA ASP A 267 -14.31 -3.07 9.22
C ASP A 267 -13.57 -4.32 8.74
N ALA A 268 -13.35 -4.39 7.43
CA ALA A 268 -12.29 -5.23 6.90
C ALA A 268 -10.94 -4.63 7.31
N GLY A 269 -9.91 -5.47 7.43
CA GLY A 269 -8.54 -4.99 7.58
C GLY A 269 -8.17 -4.09 6.40
N LEU A 270 -8.48 -4.54 5.18
CA LEU A 270 -8.35 -3.78 3.94
C LEU A 270 -9.61 -3.90 3.08
N TRP A 271 -10.15 -2.77 2.66
CA TRP A 271 -11.15 -2.67 1.59
C TRP A 271 -10.59 -1.80 0.47
N THR A 272 -10.68 -2.26 -0.78
CA THR A 272 -10.20 -1.46 -1.92
C THR A 272 -11.06 -1.63 -3.17
N SER A 273 -11.17 -0.53 -3.91
CA SER A 273 -11.63 -0.46 -5.31
C SER A 273 -10.68 0.40 -6.16
N VAL A 274 -9.41 0.51 -5.73
CA VAL A 274 -8.35 1.18 -6.50
C VAL A 274 -8.11 0.39 -7.79
N LYS A 275 -8.18 1.08 -8.94
CA LYS A 275 -7.95 0.47 -10.25
C LYS A 275 -6.49 0.02 -10.39
N ASN A 276 -6.29 -1.23 -10.80
CA ASN A 276 -4.97 -1.82 -11.06
C ASN A 276 -4.00 -1.68 -9.88
N MET A 277 -4.50 -1.89 -8.65
CA MET A 277 -3.70 -1.74 -7.44
C MET A 277 -2.65 -2.85 -7.32
N THR A 278 -1.48 -2.51 -6.78
CA THR A 278 -0.45 -3.48 -6.37
C THR A 278 -0.27 -3.43 -4.86
N ILE A 279 -0.25 -4.59 -4.20
CA ILE A 279 0.24 -4.73 -2.82
C ILE A 279 1.65 -5.32 -2.91
N LYS A 280 2.65 -4.53 -2.53
CA LYS A 280 4.06 -4.92 -2.51
C LYS A 280 4.43 -5.39 -1.10
N LEU A 281 4.86 -6.63 -0.99
CA LEU A 281 5.20 -7.30 0.27
C LEU A 281 6.71 -7.35 0.49
N ILE A 282 7.15 -6.90 1.67
CA ILE A 282 8.52 -6.98 2.15
C ILE A 282 8.50 -7.54 3.58
N GLY A 283 9.29 -8.57 3.86
CA GLY A 283 9.31 -9.21 5.17
C GLY A 283 7.98 -9.89 5.54
N GLU A 284 7.65 -9.91 6.82
CA GLU A 284 6.50 -10.63 7.38
C GLU A 284 5.33 -9.68 7.68
N ASN A 285 4.24 -9.80 6.93
CA ASN A 285 3.11 -8.88 7.01
C ASN A 285 1.83 -9.58 7.45
N THR A 286 0.93 -8.84 8.10
CA THR A 286 -0.37 -9.37 8.52
C THR A 286 -1.52 -8.41 8.22
N ILE A 287 -2.65 -8.96 7.76
CA ILE A 287 -3.94 -8.27 7.68
C ILE A 287 -4.98 -9.14 8.39
N SER A 288 -5.65 -8.61 9.40
CA SER A 288 -6.69 -9.32 10.14
C SER A 288 -7.93 -8.48 10.38
N SER A 289 -9.06 -9.16 10.57
CA SER A 289 -10.29 -8.57 11.10
C SER A 289 -10.97 -9.55 12.05
N ASP A 290 -11.33 -9.07 13.24
CA ASP A 290 -11.90 -9.91 14.29
C ASP A 290 -13.37 -10.28 14.03
N LYS A 291 -14.10 -9.39 13.33
CA LYS A 291 -15.57 -9.44 13.21
C LYS A 291 -16.09 -9.51 11.77
N ARG A 292 -15.21 -9.27 10.79
CA ARG A 292 -15.50 -9.35 9.36
C ARG A 292 -14.37 -10.08 8.63
N GLY A 293 -14.49 -10.23 7.33
CA GLY A 293 -13.39 -10.74 6.53
C GLY A 293 -12.26 -9.74 6.39
N ALA A 294 -11.04 -10.25 6.22
CA ALA A 294 -9.83 -9.46 6.37
C ALA A 294 -9.56 -8.55 5.16
N LEU A 295 -9.80 -9.04 3.94
CA LEU A 295 -9.55 -8.28 2.71
C LEU A 295 -10.76 -8.32 1.78
N VAL A 296 -11.11 -7.15 1.23
CA VAL A 296 -12.16 -7.01 0.21
C VAL A 296 -11.61 -6.24 -0.99
N ASN A 297 -11.77 -6.81 -2.19
CA ASN A 297 -11.30 -6.21 -3.44
C ASN A 297 -12.40 -6.17 -4.52
N TYR A 298 -12.67 -4.99 -5.07
CA TYR A 298 -13.65 -4.81 -6.15
C TYR A 298 -13.07 -4.62 -7.55
N ASP A 299 -11.75 -4.41 -7.68
CA ASP A 299 -11.11 -4.10 -8.96
C ASP A 299 -9.97 -5.10 -9.27
N LYS A 300 -9.03 -4.77 -10.15
CA LYS A 300 -7.82 -5.56 -10.35
C LYS A 300 -6.80 -5.28 -9.25
N LEU A 301 -6.41 -6.33 -8.53
CA LEU A 301 -5.40 -6.31 -7.48
C LEU A 301 -4.28 -7.31 -7.79
N THR A 302 -3.02 -6.88 -7.61
CA THR A 302 -1.84 -7.73 -7.76
C THR A 302 -1.09 -7.80 -6.43
N PHE A 303 -0.80 -9.00 -5.94
CA PHE A 303 0.19 -9.20 -4.88
C PHE A 303 1.56 -9.44 -5.53
N ALA A 304 2.56 -8.67 -5.12
CA ALA A 304 3.93 -8.73 -5.64
C ALA A 304 4.97 -8.56 -4.51
N GLY A 305 6.22 -8.92 -4.78
CA GLY A 305 7.34 -8.82 -3.83
C GLY A 305 7.70 -10.14 -3.17
N GLU A 306 8.82 -10.16 -2.47
CA GLU A 306 9.42 -11.37 -1.88
C GLU A 306 8.90 -11.68 -0.47
N GLY A 307 8.10 -10.78 0.13
CA GLY A 307 7.58 -10.94 1.48
C GLY A 307 6.42 -11.96 1.60
N LYS A 308 6.11 -12.30 2.86
CA LYS A 308 4.94 -13.09 3.26
C LYS A 308 3.81 -12.16 3.72
N LEU A 309 2.57 -12.53 3.41
CA LEU A 309 1.38 -11.91 3.98
C LEU A 309 0.42 -12.95 4.55
N THR A 310 0.14 -12.83 5.85
CA THR A 310 -0.87 -13.62 6.55
C THR A 310 -2.19 -12.85 6.63
N ILE A 311 -3.26 -13.42 6.11
CA ILE A 311 -4.60 -12.81 6.01
C ILE A 311 -5.57 -13.62 6.85
N THR A 312 -6.09 -13.04 7.92
CA THR A 312 -6.98 -13.74 8.87
C THR A 312 -8.29 -13.00 9.05
N GLY A 313 -9.34 -13.49 8.39
CA GLY A 313 -10.71 -13.01 8.62
C GLY A 313 -11.37 -13.66 9.82
N ALA A 314 -12.49 -13.08 10.23
CA ALA A 314 -13.29 -13.52 11.36
C ALA A 314 -13.62 -15.02 11.29
N LYS A 315 -13.45 -15.70 12.44
CA LYS A 315 -13.68 -17.14 12.58
C LYS A 315 -15.12 -17.52 12.92
N SER A 316 -15.88 -16.57 13.43
CA SER A 316 -17.27 -16.72 13.83
C SER A 316 -18.02 -15.40 13.63
N GLY A 317 -19.35 -15.44 13.69
CA GLY A 317 -20.21 -14.29 13.44
C GLY A 317 -21.18 -14.54 12.30
N ASN A 318 -21.53 -13.49 11.56
CA ASN A 318 -22.34 -13.65 10.36
C ASN A 318 -21.51 -14.33 9.26
N GLU A 319 -21.91 -15.55 8.91
CA GLU A 319 -21.22 -16.42 7.95
C GLU A 319 -20.97 -15.79 6.57
N ASP A 320 -21.80 -14.84 6.13
CA ASP A 320 -21.60 -14.13 4.86
C ASP A 320 -20.41 -13.17 4.90
N TYR A 321 -19.96 -12.83 6.11
CA TYR A 321 -18.83 -11.95 6.37
C TYR A 321 -17.62 -12.68 6.94
N CYS A 322 -17.67 -14.00 7.13
CA CYS A 322 -16.56 -14.79 7.65
C CYS A 322 -15.69 -15.35 6.51
N TYR A 323 -14.88 -14.51 5.87
CA TYR A 323 -13.97 -14.91 4.80
C TYR A 323 -12.55 -14.39 5.01
N GLY A 324 -11.52 -15.08 4.48
CA GLY A 324 -10.18 -14.51 4.41
C GLY A 324 -10.15 -13.34 3.41
N ILE A 325 -10.51 -13.64 2.16
CA ILE A 325 -10.60 -12.65 1.08
C ILE A 325 -11.92 -12.77 0.33
N LEU A 326 -12.61 -11.64 0.16
CA LEU A 326 -13.75 -11.47 -0.75
C LEU A 326 -13.31 -10.66 -1.97
N ASN A 327 -13.38 -11.26 -3.15
CA ASN A 327 -12.91 -10.65 -4.39
C ASN A 327 -13.98 -10.61 -5.47
N PRO A 328 -14.87 -9.60 -5.53
CA PRO A 328 -15.70 -9.40 -6.71
C PRO A 328 -14.92 -9.08 -8.00
N GLY A 329 -13.71 -8.52 -7.87
CA GLY A 329 -12.84 -8.16 -8.99
C GLY A 329 -11.94 -9.31 -9.49
N SER A 330 -10.66 -8.98 -9.73
CA SER A 330 -9.65 -9.95 -10.16
C SER A 330 -8.38 -9.83 -9.32
N ILE A 331 -7.88 -10.96 -8.81
CA ILE A 331 -6.63 -11.01 -8.06
C ILE A 331 -5.59 -11.81 -8.84
N VAL A 332 -4.38 -11.26 -8.92
CA VAL A 332 -3.17 -11.95 -9.36
C VAL A 332 -2.22 -12.08 -8.16
N VAL A 333 -1.76 -13.29 -7.88
CA VAL A 333 -0.69 -13.55 -6.92
C VAL A 333 0.56 -13.93 -7.71
N ASP A 334 1.59 -13.09 -7.69
CA ASP A 334 2.77 -13.24 -8.54
C ASP A 334 4.05 -13.29 -7.72
N GLY A 335 4.63 -14.49 -7.58
CA GLY A 335 5.90 -14.69 -6.89
C GLY A 335 5.86 -14.58 -5.36
N CYS A 336 4.72 -14.29 -4.76
CA CYS A 336 4.61 -14.03 -3.32
C CYS A 336 4.24 -15.26 -2.48
N THR A 337 4.42 -15.11 -1.17
CA THR A 337 3.92 -16.06 -0.16
C THR A 337 2.66 -15.52 0.53
N LEU A 338 1.54 -16.24 0.45
CA LEU A 338 0.29 -15.87 1.15
C LEU A 338 -0.21 -17.00 2.06
N GLU A 339 -0.69 -16.63 3.25
CA GLU A 339 -1.39 -17.54 4.16
C GLU A 339 -2.76 -16.97 4.50
N ILE A 340 -3.82 -17.56 3.98
CA ILE A 340 -5.16 -16.99 4.00
C ILE A 340 -6.09 -17.89 4.82
N SER A 341 -6.80 -17.31 5.79
CA SER A 341 -7.75 -18.08 6.58
C SER A 341 -9.04 -17.30 6.89
N GLY A 342 -10.19 -17.95 6.78
CA GLY A 342 -11.50 -17.38 7.13
C GLY A 342 -12.39 -18.37 7.86
N GLY A 343 -13.42 -17.87 8.55
CA GLY A 343 -14.35 -18.71 9.30
C GLY A 343 -15.19 -19.62 8.43
N VAL A 344 -15.59 -19.17 7.24
CA VAL A 344 -16.39 -19.94 6.28
C VAL A 344 -15.60 -20.16 4.99
N ASN A 345 -15.27 -19.08 4.28
CA ASN A 345 -14.44 -19.17 3.07
C ASN A 345 -13.00 -18.75 3.35
N GLY A 346 -12.01 -19.44 2.77
CA GLY A 346 -10.66 -18.90 2.71
C GLY A 346 -10.60 -17.76 1.70
N ILE A 347 -10.88 -18.08 0.44
CA ILE A 347 -11.13 -17.11 -0.63
C ILE A 347 -12.49 -17.34 -1.29
N THR A 348 -13.09 -16.28 -1.83
CA THR A 348 -14.38 -16.35 -2.55
C THR A 348 -14.52 -15.26 -3.61
N SER A 349 -15.40 -15.52 -4.59
CA SER A 349 -15.81 -14.61 -5.67
C SER A 349 -14.70 -14.29 -6.69
N GLY A 350 -15.13 -13.80 -7.86
CA GLY A 350 -14.27 -13.16 -8.85
C GLY A 350 -13.26 -14.09 -9.52
N ARG A 351 -12.25 -13.46 -10.13
CA ARG A 351 -11.19 -14.13 -10.89
C ARG A 351 -9.91 -14.20 -10.07
N TRP A 352 -9.24 -15.34 -10.15
CA TRP A 352 -7.99 -15.60 -9.44
C TRP A 352 -6.97 -16.17 -10.42
N LYS A 353 -5.76 -15.62 -10.37
CA LYS A 353 -4.58 -16.15 -11.05
C LYS A 353 -3.46 -16.30 -10.05
N PHE A 354 -2.89 -17.50 -10.01
CA PHE A 354 -1.71 -17.84 -9.23
C PHE A 354 -0.54 -18.02 -10.20
N ASN A 355 0.56 -17.31 -9.95
CA ASN A 355 1.76 -17.37 -10.77
C ASN A 355 2.99 -17.52 -9.88
N LYS A 356 3.72 -18.65 -10.01
CA LYS A 356 4.99 -18.89 -9.30
C LYS A 356 4.94 -18.56 -7.80
N CYS A 357 3.82 -18.80 -7.13
CA CYS A 357 3.56 -18.36 -5.76
C CYS A 357 3.46 -19.52 -4.78
N ASN A 358 3.70 -19.23 -3.50
CA ASN A 358 3.49 -20.15 -2.37
C ASN A 358 2.27 -19.70 -1.57
N VAL A 359 1.13 -20.36 -1.73
CA VAL A 359 -0.12 -19.92 -1.11
C VAL A 359 -0.76 -21.06 -0.33
N ARG A 360 -1.17 -20.80 0.91
CA ARG A 360 -2.02 -21.70 1.69
C ARG A 360 -3.33 -21.04 2.05
N ILE A 361 -4.45 -21.74 1.85
CA ILE A 361 -5.80 -21.20 2.00
C ILE A 361 -6.66 -22.13 2.85
N LYS A 362 -7.34 -21.60 3.87
CA LYS A 362 -8.27 -22.37 4.72
C LYS A 362 -9.58 -21.64 5.00
N GLY A 363 -10.68 -22.36 4.83
CA GLY A 363 -12.02 -21.94 5.22
C GLY A 363 -12.77 -23.10 5.83
N ASN A 364 -13.47 -22.91 6.96
CA ASN A 364 -14.09 -24.03 7.67
C ASN A 364 -15.43 -24.48 7.05
N GLY A 365 -15.91 -23.79 6.00
CA GLY A 365 -17.19 -24.04 5.37
C GLY A 365 -18.40 -23.70 6.25
N THR A 366 -19.58 -24.14 5.84
CA THR A 366 -20.83 -23.98 6.58
C THR A 366 -21.83 -25.09 6.21
N THR A 367 -22.78 -25.38 7.11
CA THR A 367 -23.90 -26.28 6.84
C THR A 367 -24.99 -25.66 5.96
N LYS A 368 -24.99 -24.32 5.77
CA LYS A 368 -26.00 -23.60 4.99
C LYS A 368 -25.74 -23.58 3.48
N ASP A 369 -24.49 -23.81 3.07
CA ASP A 369 -24.05 -23.74 1.69
C ASP A 369 -22.87 -24.69 1.47
N GLU A 370 -23.15 -25.86 0.86
CA GLU A 370 -22.16 -26.90 0.62
C GLU A 370 -21.03 -26.50 -0.35
N PHE A 371 -21.13 -25.32 -0.98
CA PHE A 371 -20.12 -24.79 -1.89
C PHE A 371 -19.18 -23.77 -1.23
N LYS A 372 -19.31 -23.52 0.08
CA LYS A 372 -18.39 -22.63 0.83
C LYS A 372 -17.34 -23.44 1.59
N GLY A 373 -16.06 -23.09 1.44
CA GLY A 373 -14.91 -23.80 2.01
C GLY A 373 -13.59 -23.05 1.75
N SER A 374 -12.46 -23.74 1.75
CA SER A 374 -11.14 -23.10 1.56
C SER A 374 -11.05 -22.29 0.27
N ILE A 375 -11.44 -22.86 -0.86
CA ILE A 375 -11.66 -22.11 -2.11
C ILE A 375 -13.10 -22.37 -2.56
N GLY A 376 -14.00 -21.46 -2.16
CA GLY A 376 -15.43 -21.62 -2.40
C GLY A 376 -16.02 -20.45 -3.18
N ARG A 377 -17.03 -20.71 -4.02
CA ARG A 377 -17.84 -19.69 -4.71
C ARG A 377 -17.01 -18.69 -5.54
N VAL A 378 -15.93 -19.13 -6.18
CA VAL A 378 -15.19 -18.28 -7.14
C VAL A 378 -15.94 -18.23 -8.47
N SER A 379 -15.80 -17.14 -9.24
CA SER A 379 -16.58 -16.96 -10.47
C SER A 379 -16.04 -17.77 -11.65
N TYR A 380 -14.77 -18.19 -11.58
CA TYR A 380 -14.07 -18.99 -12.58
C TYR A 380 -13.16 -19.97 -11.86
N VAL A 381 -12.88 -21.11 -12.50
CA VAL A 381 -11.77 -21.96 -12.07
C VAL A 381 -10.49 -21.10 -12.08
N PRO A 382 -9.75 -20.99 -10.97
CA PRO A 382 -8.52 -20.21 -10.91
C PRO A 382 -7.51 -20.64 -11.96
N GLU A 383 -6.80 -19.67 -12.51
CA GLU A 383 -5.69 -19.90 -13.43
C GLU A 383 -4.41 -20.17 -12.63
N PHE A 384 -3.63 -21.16 -13.06
CA PHE A 384 -2.35 -21.50 -12.47
C PHE A 384 -1.26 -21.43 -13.53
N THR A 385 -0.30 -20.52 -13.36
CA THR A 385 0.89 -20.37 -14.22
C THR A 385 2.12 -20.76 -13.40
N ASP A 386 2.87 -21.76 -13.86
CA ASP A 386 4.07 -22.26 -13.17
C ASP A 386 3.88 -22.60 -11.68
N CYS A 387 2.65 -22.94 -11.30
CA CYS A 387 2.27 -23.47 -9.99
C CYS A 387 1.10 -24.45 -10.13
N SER A 388 0.77 -25.15 -9.05
CA SER A 388 -0.41 -26.04 -8.96
C SER A 388 -0.85 -26.22 -7.52
N ILE A 389 -2.09 -26.64 -7.33
CA ILE A 389 -2.55 -27.17 -6.03
C ILE A 389 -1.77 -28.47 -5.77
N VAL A 390 -1.10 -28.55 -4.63
CA VAL A 390 -0.32 -29.72 -4.19
C VAL A 390 -1.01 -30.47 -3.05
N THR A 391 -1.76 -29.76 -2.20
CA THR A 391 -2.55 -30.37 -1.13
C THR A 391 -3.91 -29.68 -1.00
N PRO A 392 -4.98 -30.41 -0.64
CA PRO A 392 -5.03 -31.87 -0.59
C PRO A 392 -5.00 -32.48 -2.01
N GLU A 393 -4.48 -33.71 -2.11
CA GLU A 393 -4.48 -34.48 -3.36
C GLU A 393 -5.90 -34.88 -3.78
N GLY A 394 -6.09 -35.16 -5.07
CA GLY A 394 -7.36 -35.65 -5.61
C GLY A 394 -8.50 -34.63 -5.52
N THR A 395 -8.17 -33.33 -5.59
CA THR A 395 -9.17 -32.27 -5.60
C THR A 395 -9.77 -32.06 -6.98
N GLU A 396 -11.04 -31.66 -7.02
CA GLU A 396 -11.79 -31.39 -8.24
C GLU A 396 -12.56 -30.07 -8.15
N TRP A 397 -12.75 -29.40 -9.29
CA TRP A 397 -13.59 -28.20 -9.36
C TRP A 397 -15.02 -28.59 -9.68
N LYS A 398 -15.97 -28.27 -8.79
CA LYS A 398 -17.40 -28.44 -9.07
C LYS A 398 -18.03 -27.11 -9.45
N LYS A 399 -18.82 -27.15 -10.52
CA LYS A 399 -19.64 -26.04 -10.98
C LYS A 399 -20.94 -26.01 -10.18
N LEU A 400 -21.36 -24.82 -9.79
CA LEU A 400 -22.68 -24.52 -9.28
C LEU A 400 -23.33 -23.44 -10.14
N ASP A 401 -24.54 -23.74 -10.62
CA ASP A 401 -25.43 -22.74 -11.20
C ASP A 401 -26.47 -22.33 -10.15
N LYS A 402 -26.46 -21.06 -9.76
CA LYS A 402 -27.40 -20.54 -8.75
C LYS A 402 -27.83 -19.12 -9.13
N SER A 403 -29.14 -18.94 -9.32
CA SER A 403 -29.75 -17.64 -9.61
C SER A 403 -29.16 -16.94 -10.85
N GLY A 404 -28.81 -17.69 -11.89
CA GLY A 404 -28.21 -17.17 -13.11
C GLY A 404 -26.71 -16.84 -13.02
N TYR A 405 -26.08 -17.13 -11.87
CA TYR A 405 -24.64 -16.99 -11.68
C TYR A 405 -23.99 -18.36 -11.64
N ILE A 406 -22.86 -18.48 -12.32
CA ILE A 406 -22.00 -19.65 -12.29
C ILE A 406 -20.89 -19.42 -11.25
N TYR A 407 -20.73 -20.40 -10.38
CA TYR A 407 -19.67 -20.46 -9.39
C TYR A 407 -18.90 -21.77 -9.51
N TYR A 408 -17.68 -21.77 -9.01
CA TYR A 408 -16.84 -22.95 -8.85
C TYR A 408 -16.34 -23.03 -7.41
N SER A 409 -16.25 -24.23 -6.88
CA SER A 409 -15.63 -24.50 -5.59
C SER A 409 -14.74 -25.73 -5.68
N LEU A 410 -13.70 -25.77 -4.84
CA LEU A 410 -12.78 -26.89 -4.76
C LEU A 410 -13.34 -27.96 -3.83
N PHE A 411 -13.52 -29.16 -4.36
CA PHE A 411 -13.99 -30.34 -3.65
C PHE A 411 -12.83 -31.33 -3.48
N GLY A 412 -12.84 -32.05 -2.36
CA GLY A 412 -11.95 -33.19 -2.15
C GLY A 412 -12.54 -34.49 -2.70
N SER A 413 -11.74 -35.55 -2.69
CA SER A 413 -12.13 -36.90 -3.15
C SER A 413 -13.33 -37.50 -2.40
N ASN A 414 -13.65 -36.99 -1.20
CA ASN A 414 -14.85 -37.37 -0.43
C ASN A 414 -16.15 -36.73 -0.96
N GLY A 415 -16.09 -36.00 -2.06
CA GLY A 415 -17.25 -35.35 -2.67
C GLY A 415 -17.77 -34.12 -1.92
N LYS A 416 -17.06 -33.62 -0.91
CA LYS A 416 -17.37 -32.40 -0.15
C LYS A 416 -16.35 -31.29 -0.45
N VAL A 417 -16.72 -30.03 -0.22
CA VAL A 417 -15.78 -28.90 -0.29
C VAL A 417 -14.59 -29.12 0.63
N VAL A 418 -13.41 -28.71 0.16
CA VAL A 418 -12.21 -28.72 0.99
C VAL A 418 -12.38 -27.70 2.11
N THR A 419 -12.29 -28.14 3.36
CA THR A 419 -12.29 -27.27 4.55
C THR A 419 -10.95 -27.26 5.29
N ASP A 420 -9.98 -28.02 4.78
CA ASP A 420 -8.61 -28.01 5.27
C ASP A 420 -7.74 -27.05 4.45
N TRP A 421 -6.48 -26.90 4.84
CA TRP A 421 -5.51 -26.13 4.08
C TRP A 421 -5.40 -26.63 2.64
N VAL A 422 -5.57 -25.70 1.70
CA VAL A 422 -5.25 -25.88 0.28
C VAL A 422 -3.92 -25.21 0.04
N THR A 423 -2.90 -25.96 -0.37
CA THR A 423 -1.58 -25.43 -0.67
C THR A 423 -1.36 -25.38 -2.18
N ILE A 424 -0.89 -24.23 -2.65
CA ILE A 424 -0.50 -23.94 -4.03
C ILE A 424 0.98 -23.61 -4.00
N GLN A 425 1.77 -24.30 -4.82
CA GLN A 425 3.23 -24.13 -4.88
C GLN A 425 3.72 -24.05 -6.33
N PRO A 426 4.89 -23.44 -6.58
CA PRO A 426 5.51 -23.44 -7.89
C PRO A 426 5.73 -24.86 -8.42
N LYS A 427 5.61 -25.04 -9.74
CA LYS A 427 5.91 -26.33 -10.38
C LYS A 427 7.40 -26.64 -10.21
N GLY A 428 7.71 -27.83 -9.69
CA GLY A 428 9.09 -28.25 -9.41
C GLY A 428 9.69 -27.66 -8.14
N ALA A 429 8.88 -27.05 -7.25
CA ALA A 429 9.34 -26.70 -5.92
C ALA A 429 9.76 -27.97 -5.15
N GLU A 430 10.86 -27.90 -4.40
CA GLU A 430 11.25 -28.98 -3.48
C GLU A 430 10.22 -29.14 -2.37
N THR A 431 9.94 -30.39 -1.99
CA THR A 431 9.00 -30.69 -0.91
C THR A 431 9.51 -30.12 0.41
N THR A 432 8.70 -29.28 1.06
CA THR A 432 8.95 -28.80 2.43
C THR A 432 8.23 -29.68 3.45
N TYR A 433 8.68 -29.65 4.71
CA TYR A 433 8.23 -30.53 5.77
C TYR A 433 7.81 -29.76 7.03
N ASP A 434 6.80 -30.28 7.72
CA ASP A 434 6.37 -29.84 9.05
C ASP A 434 6.94 -30.77 10.11
N LEU A 435 7.60 -30.19 11.11
CA LEU A 435 8.03 -30.91 12.31
C LEU A 435 6.87 -31.02 13.29
N VAL A 436 6.46 -32.24 13.60
CA VAL A 436 5.39 -32.54 14.56
C VAL A 436 5.99 -33.21 15.78
N LEU A 437 5.70 -32.65 16.95
CA LEU A 437 5.90 -33.33 18.23
C LEU A 437 4.66 -34.18 18.52
N GLU A 438 4.83 -35.49 18.53
CA GLU A 438 3.74 -36.44 18.76
C GLU A 438 3.53 -36.67 20.26
N GLU A 439 4.62 -36.82 21.02
CA GLU A 439 4.60 -36.96 22.47
C GLU A 439 5.85 -36.29 23.08
N VAL A 440 5.69 -35.62 24.22
CA VAL A 440 6.77 -34.87 24.89
C VAL A 440 7.85 -35.80 25.48
N GLY A 441 7.48 -37.00 25.93
CA GLY A 441 8.39 -37.90 26.65
C GLY A 441 8.74 -37.41 28.06
N GLU A 442 9.71 -38.09 28.70
CA GLU A 442 10.02 -37.88 30.13
C GLU A 442 10.94 -36.68 30.42
N ARG A 443 11.68 -36.19 29.41
CA ARG A 443 12.63 -35.06 29.57
C ARG A 443 12.04 -33.74 29.05
N GLU A 444 10.91 -33.33 29.62
CA GLU A 444 10.16 -32.13 29.21
C GLU A 444 11.02 -30.86 29.12
N ILE A 445 11.90 -30.62 30.11
CA ILE A 445 12.76 -29.41 30.12
C ILE A 445 13.71 -29.38 28.91
N ALA A 446 14.24 -30.53 28.50
CA ALA A 446 15.14 -30.63 27.34
C ALA A 446 14.37 -30.42 26.02
N VAL A 447 13.16 -30.98 25.92
CA VAL A 447 12.24 -30.72 24.78
C VAL A 447 11.89 -29.24 24.67
N ILE A 448 11.56 -28.59 25.79
CA ILE A 448 11.27 -27.15 25.82
C ILE A 448 12.46 -26.33 25.29
N ALA A 449 13.69 -26.68 25.69
CA ALA A 449 14.88 -25.97 25.24
C ALA A 449 15.08 -26.10 23.72
N ILE A 450 14.88 -27.31 23.17
CA ILE A 450 15.01 -27.57 21.73
C ILE A 450 13.89 -26.89 20.93
N VAL A 451 12.63 -27.00 21.37
CA VAL A 451 11.49 -26.33 20.70
C VAL A 451 11.67 -24.81 20.73
N LYS A 452 12.16 -24.24 21.85
CA LYS A 452 12.49 -22.82 21.93
C LYS A 452 13.55 -22.42 20.92
N ASP A 453 14.61 -23.20 20.78
CA ASP A 453 15.69 -22.94 19.82
C ASP A 453 15.20 -23.02 18.37
N ILE A 454 14.39 -24.04 18.03
CA ILE A 454 13.83 -24.23 16.69
C ILE A 454 12.88 -23.09 16.28
N THR A 455 12.08 -22.59 17.23
CA THR A 455 10.95 -21.68 16.97
C THR A 455 11.22 -20.22 17.35
N GLY A 456 12.22 -19.94 18.18
CA GLY A 456 12.44 -18.61 18.77
C GLY A 456 11.38 -18.17 19.79
N MET A 457 10.42 -19.02 20.14
CA MET A 457 9.32 -18.67 21.04
C MET A 457 9.78 -18.44 22.49
N GLY A 458 9.07 -17.57 23.22
CA GLY A 458 9.27 -17.41 24.66
C GLY A 458 8.92 -18.68 25.45
N MET A 459 9.58 -18.90 26.60
CA MET A 459 9.45 -20.10 27.44
C MET A 459 7.99 -20.49 27.76
N MET A 460 7.14 -19.52 28.09
CA MET A 460 5.72 -19.78 28.40
C MET A 460 4.93 -20.23 27.16
N ALA A 461 5.21 -19.67 25.98
CA ALA A 461 4.54 -20.05 24.74
C ALA A 461 4.90 -21.48 24.34
N VAL A 462 6.18 -21.87 24.48
CA VAL A 462 6.65 -23.24 24.21
C VAL A 462 5.97 -24.25 25.12
N LYS A 463 5.94 -23.99 26.46
CA LYS A 463 5.25 -24.87 27.40
C LYS A 463 3.78 -25.10 27.03
N LYS A 464 3.09 -24.03 26.64
CA LYS A 464 1.69 -24.11 26.22
C LYS A 464 1.53 -24.91 24.91
N LEU A 465 2.45 -24.76 23.96
CA LEU A 465 2.42 -25.49 22.69
C LEU A 465 2.61 -26.99 22.90
N ILE A 466 3.70 -27.41 23.55
CA ILE A 466 4.03 -28.84 23.69
C ILE A 466 3.02 -29.61 24.56
N ALA A 467 2.33 -28.92 25.48
CA ALA A 467 1.23 -29.49 26.26
C ALA A 467 0.01 -29.88 25.41
N THR A 468 -0.03 -29.47 24.14
CA THR A 468 -1.06 -29.84 23.17
C THR A 468 -0.62 -30.98 22.23
N ALA A 469 0.48 -31.66 22.54
CA ALA A 469 0.94 -32.81 21.76
C ALA A 469 -0.20 -33.86 21.57
N PRO A 470 -0.39 -34.38 20.34
CA PRO A 470 0.45 -34.15 19.17
C PRO A 470 0.21 -32.76 18.55
N CYS A 471 1.30 -32.02 18.26
CA CYS A 471 1.25 -30.63 17.78
C CYS A 471 2.39 -30.30 16.80
N ILE A 472 2.16 -29.38 15.87
CA ILE A 472 3.19 -28.88 14.96
C ILE A 472 4.13 -27.92 15.72
N ILE A 473 5.43 -28.16 15.61
CA ILE A 473 6.50 -27.34 16.20
C ILE A 473 6.96 -26.27 15.21
N LYS A 474 7.18 -26.63 13.96
CA LYS A 474 7.62 -25.71 12.90
C LYS A 474 7.15 -26.21 11.55
N GLU A 475 6.75 -25.30 10.67
CA GLU A 475 6.26 -25.60 9.33
C GLU A 475 7.27 -25.17 8.26
N ASN A 476 7.12 -25.70 7.04
CA ASN A 476 7.86 -25.27 5.85
C ASN A 476 9.39 -25.37 5.95
N MET A 477 9.89 -26.41 6.61
CA MET A 477 11.32 -26.68 6.71
C MET A 477 11.81 -27.41 5.46
N THR A 478 13.09 -27.25 5.09
CA THR A 478 13.72 -28.18 4.15
C THR A 478 13.75 -29.59 4.76
N GLU A 479 13.84 -30.63 3.93
CA GLU A 479 13.91 -32.02 4.43
C GLU A 479 15.08 -32.22 5.41
N GLU A 480 16.22 -31.60 5.11
CA GLU A 480 17.44 -31.67 5.94
C GLU A 480 17.24 -31.00 7.30
N GLU A 481 16.72 -29.77 7.32
CA GLU A 481 16.43 -29.06 8.57
C GLU A 481 15.37 -29.79 9.40
N ALA A 482 14.33 -30.32 8.77
CA ALA A 482 13.25 -31.03 9.44
C ALA A 482 13.76 -32.32 10.09
N LYS A 483 14.57 -33.11 9.37
CA LYS A 483 15.23 -34.31 9.90
C LYS A 483 16.15 -33.96 11.08
N ALA A 484 17.01 -32.95 10.93
CA ALA A 484 17.92 -32.53 11.99
C ALA A 484 17.16 -32.08 13.26
N ALA A 485 16.08 -31.33 13.11
CA ALA A 485 15.27 -30.89 14.24
C ALA A 485 14.48 -32.03 14.91
N ARG A 486 13.94 -32.97 14.11
CA ARG A 486 13.31 -34.20 14.61
C ARG A 486 14.32 -35.02 15.43
N ASP A 487 15.52 -35.24 14.90
CA ASP A 487 16.52 -36.09 15.54
C ASP A 487 16.96 -35.53 16.89
N ARG A 488 17.12 -34.20 16.99
CA ARG A 488 17.35 -33.52 18.28
C ARG A 488 16.24 -33.81 19.30
N LEU A 489 14.97 -33.83 18.89
CA LEU A 489 13.84 -34.15 19.77
C LEU A 489 13.82 -35.64 20.18
N LEU A 490 14.17 -36.54 19.25
CA LEU A 490 14.27 -37.98 19.54
C LEU A 490 15.42 -38.29 20.52
N GLU A 491 16.57 -37.62 20.41
CA GLU A 491 17.71 -37.76 21.32
C GLU A 491 17.37 -37.45 22.78
N VAL A 492 16.40 -36.56 23.01
CA VAL A 492 15.91 -36.22 24.34
C VAL A 492 14.71 -37.09 24.78
N GLY A 493 14.33 -38.10 24.00
CA GLY A 493 13.29 -39.07 24.34
C GLY A 493 11.86 -38.60 24.06
N ALA A 494 11.68 -37.56 23.25
CA ALA A 494 10.37 -37.21 22.70
C ALA A 494 9.99 -38.13 21.54
N LYS A 495 8.71 -38.23 21.19
CA LYS A 495 8.29 -38.78 19.88
C LYS A 495 8.01 -37.63 18.95
N ALA A 496 8.74 -37.55 17.84
CA ALA A 496 8.58 -36.53 16.84
C ALA A 496 8.71 -37.14 15.44
N ASN A 497 7.98 -36.58 14.48
CA ASN A 497 8.03 -37.00 13.09
C ASN A 497 7.96 -35.79 12.16
N ILE A 498 8.35 -36.00 10.91
CA ILE A 498 8.22 -34.99 9.85
C ILE A 498 7.16 -35.45 8.86
N TYR A 499 6.35 -34.50 8.41
CA TYR A 499 5.32 -34.74 7.42
C TYR A 499 5.53 -33.77 6.28
N PRO A 500 5.29 -34.15 5.01
CA PRO A 500 5.20 -33.17 3.93
C PRO A 500 4.27 -32.01 4.35
N HIS A 501 4.65 -30.78 4.01
CA HIS A 501 3.98 -29.59 4.54
C HIS A 501 2.46 -29.64 4.32
N GLY A 502 1.70 -29.48 5.40
CA GLY A 502 0.24 -29.48 5.39
C GLY A 502 -0.43 -30.86 5.28
N THR A 503 0.31 -31.98 5.30
CA THR A 503 -0.30 -33.32 5.24
C THR A 503 -0.59 -33.93 6.60
N TRP A 504 0.01 -33.42 7.67
CA TRP A 504 -0.20 -33.96 9.02
C TRP A 504 -1.63 -33.69 9.52
N LYS A 505 -2.27 -34.74 10.07
CA LYS A 505 -3.58 -34.66 10.71
C LYS A 505 -3.48 -35.26 12.12
N PRO A 506 -3.99 -34.59 13.17
CA PRO A 506 -4.00 -35.15 14.52
C PRO A 506 -4.87 -36.41 14.55
N THR A 507 -4.26 -37.58 14.75
CA THR A 507 -4.96 -38.83 15.03
C THR A 507 -5.38 -38.84 16.50
N GLY A 508 -6.67 -38.69 16.78
CA GLY A 508 -7.19 -38.72 18.16
C GLY A 508 -8.47 -37.92 18.42
N ILE A 509 -8.91 -37.06 17.49
CA ILE A 509 -10.23 -36.44 17.58
C ILE A 509 -11.19 -37.26 16.72
N SER A 510 -11.85 -38.24 17.34
CA SER A 510 -13.18 -38.61 16.85
C SER A 510 -14.04 -37.37 17.07
N VAL A 511 -14.44 -36.70 15.99
CA VAL A 511 -15.54 -35.76 16.07
C VAL A 511 -16.78 -36.63 16.32
N GLN A 512 -17.04 -36.97 17.58
CA GLN A 512 -18.40 -37.31 17.97
C GLN A 512 -19.19 -36.03 17.81
N THR A 513 -19.93 -35.92 16.70
CA THR A 513 -21.13 -35.10 16.66
C THR A 513 -22.04 -35.60 17.78
N ILE A 514 -21.94 -34.98 18.94
CA ILE A 514 -22.93 -35.15 19.98
C ILE A 514 -24.12 -34.31 19.54
N ASP A 515 -25.17 -34.98 19.09
CA ASP A 515 -26.47 -34.35 18.93
C ASP A 515 -26.83 -33.65 20.23
N ALA A 516 -27.11 -32.35 20.14
CA ALA A 516 -27.48 -31.52 21.27
C ALA A 516 -28.80 -32.02 21.87
N LYS A 517 -28.73 -32.84 22.93
CA LYS A 517 -29.91 -33.19 23.73
C LYS A 517 -29.66 -33.66 25.17
N GLU A 518 -28.58 -33.25 25.84
CA GLU A 518 -28.49 -33.35 27.30
C GLU A 518 -27.83 -32.12 27.92
N ASN A 519 -28.42 -31.57 28.99
CA ASN A 519 -27.90 -30.43 29.74
C ASN A 519 -26.60 -30.81 30.44
N VAL A 520 -25.45 -30.51 29.85
CA VAL A 520 -24.15 -30.79 30.46
C VAL A 520 -23.79 -29.65 31.40
N ILE A 521 -23.52 -29.99 32.66
CA ILE A 521 -23.18 -29.04 33.72
C ILE A 521 -21.75 -29.28 34.18
N TYR A 522 -20.98 -28.21 34.33
CA TYR A 522 -19.62 -28.24 34.90
C TYR A 522 -19.51 -27.30 36.10
N THR A 523 -18.59 -27.61 37.03
CA THR A 523 -18.11 -26.63 38.01
C THR A 523 -17.28 -25.54 37.33
N LEU A 524 -17.02 -24.43 38.03
CA LEU A 524 -16.09 -23.39 37.55
C LEU A 524 -14.67 -23.93 37.31
N GLN A 525 -14.31 -25.03 37.95
CA GLN A 525 -13.03 -25.72 37.81
C GLN A 525 -13.04 -26.76 36.66
N GLY A 526 -14.12 -26.85 35.88
CA GLY A 526 -14.21 -27.71 34.70
C GLY A 526 -14.57 -29.17 34.98
N VAL A 527 -15.01 -29.51 36.20
CA VAL A 527 -15.44 -30.87 36.56
C VAL A 527 -16.89 -31.08 36.09
N ARG A 528 -17.14 -32.10 35.26
CA ARG A 528 -18.48 -32.46 34.80
C ARG A 528 -19.32 -33.01 35.96
N LEU A 529 -20.53 -32.50 36.12
CA LEU A 529 -21.49 -32.93 37.14
C LEU A 529 -22.60 -33.76 36.49
N ASN A 530 -22.81 -34.98 36.99
CA ASN A 530 -23.89 -35.87 36.58
C ASN A 530 -25.11 -35.72 37.50
N ALA A 531 -25.60 -34.49 37.65
CA ALA A 531 -26.81 -34.18 38.41
C ALA A 531 -27.64 -33.11 37.69
N LYS A 532 -28.96 -33.08 37.89
CA LYS A 532 -29.82 -32.01 37.36
C LYS A 532 -29.46 -30.68 38.03
N PHE A 533 -29.50 -29.58 37.27
CA PHE A 533 -29.17 -28.25 37.78
C PHE A 533 -29.96 -27.90 39.06
N ASP A 534 -31.23 -28.30 39.13
CA ASP A 534 -32.13 -28.08 40.27
C ASP A 534 -31.72 -28.80 41.56
N ASN A 535 -30.84 -29.80 41.49
CA ASN A 535 -30.36 -30.56 42.65
C ASN A 535 -28.97 -30.13 43.14
N LEU A 536 -28.33 -29.17 42.45
CA LEU A 536 -27.00 -28.66 42.85
C LEU A 536 -27.11 -27.66 44.02
N PRO A 537 -26.13 -27.58 44.93
CA PRO A 537 -26.11 -26.53 45.94
C PRO A 537 -25.95 -25.13 45.32
N ALA A 538 -26.29 -24.09 46.08
CA ALA A 538 -26.09 -22.70 45.66
C ALA A 538 -24.62 -22.47 45.25
N GLY A 539 -24.41 -21.84 44.10
CA GLY A 539 -23.09 -21.75 43.50
C GLY A 539 -23.13 -21.39 42.02
N VAL A 540 -21.96 -21.27 41.42
CA VAL A 540 -21.80 -20.89 40.01
C VAL A 540 -21.36 -22.10 39.20
N TYR A 541 -22.10 -22.37 38.12
CA TYR A 541 -21.89 -23.53 37.25
C TYR A 541 -21.82 -23.09 35.79
N ILE A 542 -21.23 -23.92 34.93
CA ILE A 542 -21.29 -23.78 33.48
C ILE A 542 -22.33 -24.77 32.96
N VAL A 543 -23.46 -24.27 32.47
CA VAL A 543 -24.55 -25.08 31.90
C VAL A 543 -24.59 -24.82 30.40
N ASN A 544 -24.36 -25.85 29.59
CA ASN A 544 -24.32 -25.74 28.11
C ASN A 544 -23.41 -24.60 27.62
N GLY A 545 -22.24 -24.45 28.26
CA GLY A 545 -21.25 -23.42 27.91
C GLY A 545 -21.53 -22.02 28.44
N LYS A 546 -22.62 -21.79 29.20
CA LYS A 546 -22.94 -20.50 29.82
C LYS A 546 -22.78 -20.54 31.33
N LYS A 547 -22.20 -19.49 31.90
CA LYS A 547 -22.09 -19.29 33.36
C LYS A 547 -23.48 -18.98 33.94
N VAL A 548 -23.95 -19.80 34.87
CA VAL A 548 -25.24 -19.66 35.54
C VAL A 548 -25.02 -19.65 37.05
N LEU A 549 -25.57 -18.65 37.73
CA LEU A 549 -25.60 -18.58 39.19
C LEU A 549 -26.86 -19.28 39.69
N LYS A 550 -26.69 -20.33 40.50
CA LYS A 550 -27.77 -20.93 41.27
C LYS A 550 -27.84 -20.26 42.63
N LYS A 551 -28.95 -19.58 42.88
CA LYS A 551 -29.23 -18.91 44.16
C LYS A 551 -29.56 -19.91 45.26
#